data_AF-A0AAW3HCS1-F1
#
_entry.id   AF-A0AAW3HCS1-F1
#
_cell.length_a   1.000
_cell.length_b   1.000
_cell.length_c   1.000
_cell.angle_alpha   90.00
_cell.angle_beta   90.00
_cell.angle_gamma   90.00
#
_symmetry.space_group_name_H-M   'P 1'
#
loop_
_entity.id
_entity.type
_entity.pdbx_description
1 polymer ?
#
loop_
_entity_poly.entity_id
_entity_poly.type
_entity_poly.pdbx_seq_one_letter_code
_entity_poly.pdbx_strand_id
1 'polypeptide(L)' 'MKFLAIFLYYFLATFMTVALTLMILGTAIDAFFWLFYKIPFNFSIEDVVNYLKIACVAGGVCGIGGVYYYTRTMKRH' A
#
# COMPACT_ATOMS: atom_id res chain seq x y z
N MET A 1 19.38 -13.16 -10.15
CA MET A 1 19.32 -12.08 -9.12
C MET A 1 18.46 -10.86 -9.50
N LYS A 2 18.27 -10.51 -10.79
CA LYS A 2 17.48 -9.32 -11.18
C LYS A 2 15.98 -9.39 -10.83
N PHE A 3 15.34 -10.57 -10.94
CA PHE A 3 13.91 -10.77 -10.66
C PHE A 3 13.53 -10.34 -9.24
N LEU A 4 14.29 -10.81 -8.24
CA LEU A 4 13.98 -10.56 -6.83
C LEU A 4 14.12 -9.07 -6.48
N ALA A 5 15.12 -8.39 -7.05
CA ALA A 5 15.31 -6.94 -6.86
C ALA A 5 14.17 -6.12 -7.47
N ILE A 6 13.71 -6.49 -8.67
CA ILE A 6 12.60 -5.80 -9.36
C ILE A 6 11.27 -6.06 -8.64
N PHE A 7 11.06 -7.31 -8.19
CA PHE A 7 9.90 -7.66 -7.37
C PHE A 7 9.88 -6.82 -6.08
N LEU A 8 10.99 -6.79 -5.34
CA LEU A 8 11.09 -5.99 -4.11
C LEU A 8 10.85 -4.51 -4.37
N TYR A 9 11.37 -3.96 -5.47
CA TYR A 9 11.15 -2.56 -5.82
C TYR A 9 9.66 -2.25 -6.01
N TYR A 10 8.95 -3.02 -6.84
CA TYR A 10 7.52 -2.81 -7.07
C TYR A 10 6.67 -3.13 -5.83
N PHE A 11 7.04 -4.17 -5.07
CA PHE A 11 6.38 -4.51 -3.81
C PHE A 11 6.49 -3.34 -2.81
N LEU A 12 7.71 -2.83 -2.60
CA LEU A 12 7.96 -1.78 -1.61
C LEU A 12 7.32 -0.45 -2.02
N ALA A 13 7.39 -0.10 -3.31
CA ALA A 13 6.73 1.09 -3.84
C ALA A 13 5.22 1.03 -3.62
N THR A 14 4.59 -0.11 -3.94
CA THR A 14 3.15 -0.29 -3.75
C THR A 14 2.78 -0.28 -2.27
N PHE A 15 3.56 -0.97 -1.42
CA PHE A 15 3.36 -1.01 0.02
C PHE A 15 3.40 0.39 0.64
N MET A 16 4.43 1.18 0.30
CA MET A 16 4.55 2.57 0.76
C MET A 16 3.40 3.43 0.27
N THR A 17 2.95 3.24 -0.97
CA THR A 17 1.84 4.02 -1.54
C THR A 17 0.53 3.72 -0.83
N VAL A 18 0.23 2.44 -0.57
CA VAL A 18 -0.97 2.03 0.17
C VAL A 18 -0.91 2.54 1.61
N ALA A 19 0.24 2.42 2.28
CA ALA A 19 0.42 2.93 3.64
C ALA A 19 0.21 4.45 3.71
N LEU A 20 0.81 5.22 2.79
CA LEU A 20 0.63 6.67 2.71
C LEU A 20 -0.84 7.04 2.45
N THR A 21 -1.50 6.34 1.53
CA THR A 21 -2.90 6.58 1.20
C THR A 21 -3.80 6.34 2.41
N LEU A 22 -3.57 5.25 3.14
CA LEU A 22 -4.33 4.94 4.36
C LEU A 22 -4.08 5.95 5.47
N MET A 23 -2.84 6.43 5.62
CA MET A 23 -2.52 7.48 6.58
C MET A 23 -3.26 8.79 6.25
N ILE A 24 -3.27 9.20 4.98
CA ILE A 24 -4.00 10.40 4.53
C ILE A 24 -5.51 10.22 4.72
N LEU A 25 -6.05 9.05 4.39
CA LEU A 25 -7.47 8.78 4.56
C LEU A 25 -7.86 8.79 6.04
N GLY A 26 -7.05 8.16 6.89
CA GLY A 26 -7.25 8.14 8.33
C GLY A 26 -7.20 9.53 8.95
N THR A 27 -6.22 10.36 8.58
CA THR A 27 -6.14 11.75 9.07
C THR A 27 -7.27 12.62 8.53
N ALA A 28 -7.72 12.42 7.29
CA ALA A 28 -8.87 13.13 6.74
C ALA A 28 -10.17 12.77 7.47
N ILE A 29 -10.36 11.49 7.79
CA ILE A 29 -11.52 11.01 8.57
C ILE A 29 -11.46 11.59 9.99
N ASP A 30 -10.32 11.49 10.67
CA ASP A 30 -10.17 12.02 12.04
C ASP A 30 -10.39 13.54 12.07
N ALA A 31 -9.83 14.28 11.11
CA ALA A 31 -10.06 15.71 10.98
C ALA A 31 -11.54 16.06 10.72
N PHE A 32 -12.24 15.27 9.90
CA PHE A 32 -13.67 15.43 9.65
C PHE A 32 -14.49 15.19 10.94
N PHE A 33 -14.25 14.08 11.63
CA PHE A 33 -14.95 13.78 12.89
C PHE A 33 -14.62 14.80 13.99
N TRP A 34 -13.40 15.31 14.04
CA TRP A 34 -13.02 16.38 14.94
C TRP A 34 -13.75 17.69 14.64
N LEU A 35 -13.81 18.10 13.37
CA LEU A 35 -14.46 19.34 12.92
C LEU A 35 -15.98 19.32 13.14
N PHE A 36 -16.64 18.20 12.85
CA PHE A 36 -18.11 18.12 12.85
C PHE A 36 -18.71 17.54 14.12
N TYR A 37 -18.02 16.61 14.78
CA TYR A 37 -18.58 15.85 15.90
C TYR A 37 -17.82 16.06 17.22
N LYS A 38 -16.62 16.68 17.21
CA LYS A 38 -15.73 16.83 18.39
C LYS A 38 -15.39 15.51 19.09
N ILE A 39 -15.42 14.38 18.37
CA ILE A 39 -15.07 13.06 18.89
C ILE A 39 -13.75 12.64 18.24
N PRO A 40 -12.72 12.26 19.02
CA PRO A 40 -11.49 11.70 18.45
C PRO A 40 -11.79 10.30 17.91
N PHE A 41 -11.42 10.05 16.64
CA PHE A 41 -11.61 8.74 16.03
C PHE A 41 -10.38 7.88 16.31
N ASN A 42 -10.49 6.97 17.29
CA ASN A 42 -9.36 6.11 17.65
C ASN A 42 -9.37 4.83 16.82
N PHE A 43 -8.37 4.65 15.96
CA PHE A 43 -8.21 3.42 15.18
C PHE A 43 -7.87 2.24 16.11
N SER A 44 -8.59 1.13 15.97
CA SER A 44 -8.26 -0.10 16.66
C SER A 44 -6.95 -0.69 16.12
N ILE A 45 -6.14 -1.30 16.98
CA ILE A 45 -4.95 -2.07 16.56
C ILE A 45 -5.35 -3.20 15.60
N GLU A 46 -6.56 -3.74 15.74
CA GLU A 46 -7.10 -4.77 14.83
C GLU A 46 -7.26 -4.23 13.40
N ASP A 47 -7.73 -2.99 13.26
CA ASP A 47 -7.86 -2.34 11.96
C ASP A 47 -6.49 -2.13 11.33
N VAL A 48 -5.50 -1.70 12.11
CA VAL A 48 -4.11 -1.54 11.65
C VAL A 48 -3.53 -2.84 11.11
N VAL A 49 -3.79 -3.97 11.79
CA VAL A 49 -3.35 -5.30 11.34
C VAL A 49 -4.05 -5.72 10.04
N ASN A 50 -5.35 -5.45 9.92
CA ASN A 50 -6.10 -5.74 8.70
C ASN A 50 -5.62 -4.88 7.51
N TYR A 51 -5.33 -3.61 7.75
CA TYR A 51 -4.72 -2.73 6.73
C TYR A 51 -3.35 -3.21 6.30
N LEU A 52 -2.50 -3.67 7.23
CA LEU A 52 -1.20 -4.22 6.91
C LEU A 52 -1.31 -5.47 6.02
N LYS A 53 -2.28 -6.36 6.30
CA LYS A 53 -2.56 -7.52 5.45
C LYS A 53 -2.96 -7.09 4.03
N ILE A 54 -3.84 -6.10 3.90
CA ILE A 54 -4.27 -5.58 2.60
C ILE A 54 -3.08 -4.99 1.83
N ALA A 55 -2.23 -4.21 2.49
CA ALA A 55 -1.04 -3.63 1.88
C ALA A 55 -0.05 -4.70 1.40
N CYS A 56 0.15 -5.77 2.17
CA CYS A 56 0.99 -6.90 1.77
C CYS A 56 0.43 -7.66 0.56
N VAL A 57 -0.89 -7.90 0.51
CA VAL A 57 -1.52 -8.58 -0.62
C VAL A 57 -1.46 -7.71 -1.88
N ALA A 58 -1.81 -6.43 -1.78
CA ALA A 58 -1.72 -5.47 -2.89
C ALA A 58 -0.28 -5.33 -3.41
N GLY A 59 0.69 -5.20 -2.50
CA GLY A 59 2.10 -5.16 -2.84
C GLY A 59 2.58 -6.44 -3.55
N GLY A 60 2.12 -7.61 -3.11
CA GLY A 60 2.44 -8.89 -3.75
C GLY A 60 1.92 -8.97 -5.18
N VAL A 61 0.65 -8.62 -5.41
CA VAL A 61 0.01 -8.63 -6.73
C VAL A 61 0.70 -7.65 -7.68
N CYS A 62 0.93 -6.41 -7.23
CA CYS A 62 1.61 -5.39 -8.03
C CYS A 62 3.09 -5.74 -8.27
N GLY A 63 3.76 -6.37 -7.31
CA GLY A 63 5.12 -6.88 -7.47
C GLY A 63 5.22 -7.93 -8.57
N ILE A 64 4.33 -8.93 -8.57
CA ILE A 64 4.29 -9.97 -9.62
C ILE A 64 3.96 -9.34 -10.99
N GLY A 65 2.96 -8.46 -11.04
CA GLY A 65 2.56 -7.76 -12.26
C GLY A 65 3.67 -6.88 -12.84
N GLY A 66 4.38 -6.13 -11.99
CA GLY A 66 5.49 -5.26 -12.39
C GLY A 66 6.67 -6.05 -12.95
N VAL A 67 6.98 -7.21 -12.36
CA VAL A 67 8.03 -8.10 -12.87
C VAL A 67 7.62 -8.76 -14.19
N TYR A 68 6.35 -9.17 -14.33
CA TYR A 68 5.83 -9.70 -15.59
C TYR A 68 5.93 -8.65 -16.71
N TYR A 69 5.55 -7.40 -16.43
CA TYR A 69 5.65 -6.31 -17.41
C TYR A 69 7.10 -6.03 -17.80
N TYR A 70 8.00 -5.94 -16.82
CA TYR A 70 9.43 -5.70 -17.03
C TYR A 70 10.10 -6.81 -17.86
N THR A 71 9.79 -8.07 -17.57
CA THR A 71 10.34 -9.20 -18.34
C THR A 71 9.80 -9.25 -19.77
N ARG A 72 8.55 -8.83 -19.99
CA ARG A 72 7.95 -8.73 -21.33
C ARG A 72 8.55 -7.58 -22.15
N THR A 73 8.82 -6.42 -21.55
CA THR A 73 9.44 -5.29 -22.25
C THR A 73 10.90 -5.56 -22.60
N MET A 74 11.66 -6.22 -21.72
CA MET A 74 13.04 -6.62 -22.03
C MET A 74 13.15 -7.71 -23.10
N LYS A 75 12.13 -8.56 -23.29
CA LYS A 75 12.11 -9.54 -24.39
C LYS A 75 11.80 -8.94 -25.77
N ARG A 76 11.31 -7.69 -25.83
CA ARG A 76 10.99 -6.98 -27.08
C ARG A 76 12.15 -6.14 -27.62
N HIS A 77 13.20 -5.95 -26.84
CA HIS A 77 14.47 -5.33 -27.24
C HIS A 77 15.53 -6.41 -27.44
#